data_AF-L7F344-F1
#
_entry.id   AF-L7F344-F1
#
_cell.length_a   1.000
_cell.length_b   1.000
_cell.length_c   1.000
_cell.angle_alpha   90.00
_cell.angle_beta   90.00
_cell.angle_gamma   90.00
#
_symmetry.space_group_name_H-M   'P 1'
#
loop_
_entity.id
_entity.type
_entity.pdbx_description
1 polymer ?
#
loop_
_entity_poly.entity_id
_entity_poly.type
_entity_poly.pdbx_seq_one_letter_code
_entity_poly.pdbx_strand_id
1 'polypeptide(L)'
;MRRLDKSAPLRAAMKAAELDIPRLAARTKEIDPTGEGLSRAYIGFLAGGGTSAREDCSDRAAELIATALAKEVDDLFESPVFTLQESTSTRRSKTHGSGKSALPDQLMDQRTLARFLRKSMSWIDKQIQEAKEHGEIWPGLIYVGSSRRFDPHAVLDAMRKQRTAA
;
A
#
# COMPACT_ATOMS: atom_id res chain seq x y z
N MET A 1 -0.40 3.34 5.93
CA MET A 1 0.45 2.77 7.00
C MET A 1 0.14 1.29 7.28
N ARG A 2 1.15 0.50 7.68
CA ARG A 2 1.01 -0.91 8.12
C ARG A 2 1.41 -1.06 9.59
N ARG A 3 0.74 -1.94 10.33
CA ARG A 3 1.05 -2.19 11.74
C ARG A 3 2.44 -2.85 11.91
N LEU A 4 3.21 -2.38 12.89
CA LEU A 4 4.52 -2.96 13.21
C LEU A 4 4.36 -4.14 14.18
N ASP A 5 5.13 -5.22 13.97
CA ASP A 5 5.20 -6.44 14.81
C ASP A 5 3.83 -6.91 15.36
N LYS A 6 2.86 -7.16 14.46
CA LYS A 6 1.49 -7.59 14.82
C LYS A 6 0.83 -6.72 15.89
N SER A 7 1.04 -5.41 15.80
CA SER A 7 0.51 -4.41 16.73
C SER A 7 1.07 -4.49 18.15
N ALA A 8 2.20 -5.15 18.38
CA ALA A 8 2.85 -5.17 19.69
C ALA A 8 3.24 -3.75 20.16
N PRO A 9 3.86 -2.89 19.33
CA PRO A 9 4.19 -1.51 19.73
C PRO A 9 2.94 -0.68 20.02
N LEU A 10 1.89 -0.83 19.22
CA LEU A 10 0.60 -0.17 19.44
C LEU A 10 -0.01 -0.56 20.79
N ARG A 11 -0.05 -1.86 21.12
CA ARG A 11 -0.57 -2.33 22.41
C ARG A 11 0.30 -1.87 23.59
N ALA A 12 1.62 -1.85 23.42
CA ALA A 12 2.53 -1.34 24.43
C ALA A 12 2.33 0.16 24.69
N ALA A 13 2.18 0.96 23.63
CA ALA A 13 1.90 2.39 23.72
C ALA A 13 0.54 2.66 24.37
N MET A 14 -0.51 1.91 23.99
CA MET A 14 -1.82 1.98 24.64
C MET A 14 -1.74 1.68 26.14
N LYS A 15 -0.99 0.63 26.52
CA LYS A 15 -0.76 0.27 27.92
C LYS A 15 0.01 1.36 28.68
N ALA A 16 1.05 1.93 28.07
CA ALA A 16 1.86 2.99 28.66
C ALA A 16 1.08 4.30 28.83
N ALA A 17 0.14 4.59 27.92
CA ALA A 17 -0.74 5.75 28.00
C ALA A 17 -1.99 5.51 28.85
N GLU A 18 -2.16 4.31 29.42
CA GLU A 18 -3.37 3.88 30.16
C GLU A 18 -4.68 4.08 29.37
N LEU A 19 -4.59 3.99 28.04
CA LEU A 19 -5.71 4.10 27.12
C LEU A 19 -6.17 2.72 26.66
N ASP A 20 -7.42 2.38 26.98
CA ASP A 20 -8.11 1.27 26.35
C ASP A 20 -8.69 1.67 24.98
N ILE A 21 -9.21 0.70 24.23
CA ILE A 21 -9.82 0.92 22.91
C ILE A 21 -10.91 2.03 22.94
N PRO A 22 -11.88 2.03 23.87
CA PRO A 22 -12.90 3.09 23.90
C PRO A 22 -12.36 4.46 24.27
N ARG A 23 -11.40 4.57 25.20
CA ARG A 23 -10.77 5.85 25.55
C ARG A 23 -9.90 6.37 24.42
N LEU A 24 -9.17 5.50 23.73
CA LEU A 24 -8.41 5.89 22.54
C LEU A 24 -9.34 6.42 21.45
N ALA A 25 -10.48 5.77 21.21
CA ALA A 25 -11.48 6.25 20.24
C ALA A 25 -12.00 7.65 20.61
N ALA A 26 -12.37 7.86 21.88
CA ALA A 26 -12.81 9.17 22.36
C ALA A 26 -11.73 10.24 22.17
N ARG A 27 -10.49 9.93 22.56
CA ARG A 27 -9.35 10.85 22.41
C ARG A 27 -9.07 11.18 20.95
N THR A 28 -9.16 10.21 20.04
CA THR A 28 -9.01 10.48 18.60
C THR A 28 -10.09 11.41 18.06
N LYS A 29 -11.30 11.37 18.64
CA LYS A 29 -12.39 12.26 18.23
C LYS A 29 -12.19 13.69 18.73
N GLU A 30 -11.60 13.86 19.92
CA GLU A 30 -11.31 15.18 20.48
C GLU A 30 -10.23 15.94 19.71
N ILE A 31 -9.21 15.22 19.20
CA ILE A 31 -8.10 15.81 18.46
C ILE A 31 -8.36 15.93 16.95
N ASP A 32 -9.35 15.21 16.43
CA ASP A 32 -9.65 15.17 15.00
C ASP A 32 -10.36 16.46 14.56
N PRO A 33 -9.79 17.24 13.63
CA PRO A 33 -10.38 18.51 13.19
C PRO A 33 -11.76 18.37 12.56
N THR A 34 -12.10 17.20 12.02
CA THR A 34 -13.43 16.93 11.43
C THR A 34 -14.44 16.43 12.46
N GLY A 35 -14.02 16.13 13.68
CA GLY A 35 -14.86 15.62 14.77
C GLY A 35 -15.39 14.21 14.56
N GLU A 36 -14.89 13.46 13.57
CA GLU A 36 -15.31 12.08 13.30
C GLU A 36 -14.59 11.09 14.22
N GLY A 37 -13.29 11.29 14.41
CA GLY A 37 -12.39 10.39 15.12
C GLY A 37 -12.32 8.99 14.49
N LEU A 38 -11.78 8.04 15.24
CA LEU A 38 -11.76 6.64 14.85
C LEU A 38 -12.78 5.83 15.65
N SER A 39 -13.45 4.89 14.98
CA SER A 39 -14.39 4.00 15.67
C SER A 39 -13.65 2.99 16.56
N ARG A 40 -14.30 2.62 17.68
CA ARG A 40 -13.81 1.59 18.62
C ARG A 40 -13.49 0.27 17.92
N ALA A 41 -14.38 -0.15 17.01
CA ALA A 41 -14.19 -1.38 16.23
C ALA A 41 -12.93 -1.28 15.36
N TYR A 42 -12.72 -0.14 14.70
CA TYR A 42 -11.55 0.06 13.86
C TYR A 42 -10.24 0.03 14.65
N ILE A 43 -10.18 0.71 15.80
CA ILE A 43 -9.03 0.63 16.70
C ILE A 43 -8.83 -0.81 17.19
N GLY A 44 -9.90 -1.53 17.52
CA GLY A 44 -9.83 -2.93 17.91
C GLY A 44 -9.26 -3.84 16.82
N PHE A 45 -9.61 -3.61 15.56
CA PHE A 45 -9.02 -4.33 14.44
C PHE A 45 -7.52 -4.04 14.26
N LEU A 46 -7.09 -2.81 14.56
CA LEU A 46 -5.68 -2.42 14.44
C LEU A 46 -4.86 -2.91 15.63
N ALA A 47 -5.39 -2.88 16.86
CA ALA A 47 -4.71 -3.37 18.05
C ALA A 47 -4.75 -4.90 18.19
N GLY A 48 -5.69 -5.56 17.50
CA GLY A 48 -5.91 -7.00 17.55
C GLY A 48 -4.76 -7.82 16.95
N GLY A 49 -4.52 -9.00 17.53
CA GLY A 49 -3.56 -9.99 17.01
C GLY A 49 -4.20 -11.18 16.27
N GLY A 50 -5.53 -11.24 16.20
CA GLY A 50 -6.28 -12.38 15.66
C GLY A 50 -6.51 -12.33 14.15
N THR A 51 -7.23 -13.31 13.61
CA THR A 51 -7.56 -13.45 12.18
C THR A 51 -8.40 -12.30 11.61
N SER A 52 -9.11 -11.57 12.47
CA SER A 52 -9.89 -10.39 12.11
C SER A 52 -9.10 -9.08 12.20
N ALA A 53 -7.83 -9.13 12.61
CA ALA A 53 -6.98 -7.96 12.68
C ALA A 53 -6.70 -7.40 11.28
N ARG A 54 -6.72 -6.07 11.17
CA ARG A 54 -6.35 -5.39 9.92
C ARG A 54 -4.86 -5.13 9.94
N GLU A 55 -4.17 -5.55 8.88
CA GLU A 55 -2.75 -5.27 8.67
C GLU A 55 -2.50 -3.78 8.37
N ASP A 56 -3.41 -3.16 7.62
CA ASP A 56 -3.20 -1.83 7.04
C ASP A 56 -4.24 -0.80 7.52
N CYS A 57 -3.78 0.45 7.65
CA CYS A 57 -4.62 1.62 7.92
C CYS A 57 -4.28 2.79 6.99
N SER A 58 -5.18 3.78 6.94
CA SER A 58 -4.91 5.05 6.28
C SER A 58 -3.90 5.88 7.08
N ASP A 59 -3.20 6.79 6.40
CA ASP A 59 -2.18 7.62 7.03
C ASP A 59 -2.81 8.57 8.06
N ARG A 60 -3.98 9.16 7.73
CA ARG A 60 -4.83 9.89 8.69
C ARG A 60 -5.09 9.10 9.98
N ALA A 61 -5.43 7.82 9.86
CA ALA A 61 -5.72 7.01 11.04
C ALA A 61 -4.47 6.74 11.88
N ALA A 62 -3.33 6.50 11.23
CA ALA A 62 -2.06 6.31 11.92
C ALA A 62 -1.64 7.59 12.65
N GLU A 63 -1.75 8.76 12.00
CA GLU A 63 -1.47 10.07 12.60
C GLU A 63 -2.37 10.36 13.81
N LEU A 64 -3.67 10.13 13.70
CA LEU A 64 -4.60 10.32 14.82
C LEU A 64 -4.26 9.41 16.01
N ILE A 65 -3.93 8.14 15.75
CA ILE A 65 -3.54 7.20 16.80
C ILE A 65 -2.21 7.61 17.45
N ALA A 66 -1.21 7.95 16.65
CA ALA A 66 0.10 8.37 17.12
C ALA A 66 0.00 9.65 17.96
N THR A 67 -0.76 10.64 17.48
CA THR A 67 -1.03 11.88 18.21
C THR A 67 -1.79 11.62 19.52
N ALA A 68 -2.81 10.77 19.50
CA ALA A 68 -3.55 10.41 20.70
C ALA A 68 -2.69 9.67 21.74
N LEU A 69 -1.66 8.95 21.30
CA LEU A 69 -0.73 8.23 22.17
C LEU A 69 0.54 9.03 22.50
N ALA A 70 0.67 10.25 21.99
CA ALA A 70 1.89 11.07 22.09
C ALA A 70 3.15 10.30 21.63
N LYS A 71 3.03 9.62 20.50
CA LYS A 71 4.09 8.84 19.85
C LYS A 71 4.31 9.30 18.42
N GLU A 72 5.47 8.98 17.88
CA GLU A 72 5.71 9.14 16.45
C GLU A 72 4.98 8.04 15.68
N VAL A 73 4.59 8.35 14.43
CA VAL A 73 3.90 7.40 13.57
C VAL A 73 4.79 6.19 13.30
N ASP A 74 6.08 6.42 13.07
CA ASP A 74 7.06 5.37 12.75
C ASP A 74 7.38 4.43 13.93
N ASP A 75 7.09 4.85 15.16
CA ASP A 75 7.19 3.99 16.35
C ASP A 75 6.10 2.91 16.39
N LEU A 76 4.96 3.19 15.76
CA LEU A 76 3.74 2.37 15.86
C LEU A 76 3.40 1.66 14.56
N PHE A 77 3.75 2.27 13.44
CA PHE A 77 3.39 1.85 12.10
C PHE A 77 4.58 1.97 11.16
N GLU A 78 4.71 1.00 10.26
CA GLU A 78 5.65 1.08 9.16
C GLU A 78 4.97 1.66 7.92
N SER A 79 5.69 2.51 7.19
CA SER A 79 5.28 2.86 5.83
C SER A 79 5.25 1.57 5.00
N PRO A 80 4.13 1.24 4.33
CA PRO A 80 4.02 -0.01 3.60
C PRO A 80 4.98 0.01 2.40
N VAL A 81 6.13 -0.63 2.56
CA VAL A 81 7.03 -0.93 1.43
C VAL A 81 6.45 -2.14 0.72
N PHE A 82 5.80 -1.91 -0.43
CA PHE A 82 5.30 -2.99 -1.26
C PHE A 82 6.46 -3.89 -1.71
N THR A 83 6.53 -5.09 -1.13
CA THR A 83 7.37 -6.18 -1.62
C THR A 83 6.48 -7.16 -2.38
N LEU A 84 6.64 -7.19 -3.71
CA LEU A 84 5.99 -8.19 -4.55
C LEU A 84 6.75 -9.52 -4.39
N GLN A 85 6.11 -10.52 -3.78
CA GLN A 85 6.60 -11.90 -3.84
C GLN A 85 6.20 -12.52 -5.19
N GLU A 86 7.17 -13.08 -5.90
CA GLU A 86 6.95 -13.80 -7.15
C GLU A 86 6.27 -15.15 -6.89
N SER A 87 5.09 -15.36 -7.49
CA SER A 87 4.50 -16.70 -7.59
C SER A 87 5.24 -17.48 -8.66
N THR A 88 6.07 -18.44 -8.26
CA THR A 88 6.76 -19.38 -9.16
C THR A 88 5.84 -20.47 -9.74
N SER A 89 4.54 -20.19 -9.91
CA SER A 89 3.62 -21.16 -10.50
C SER A 89 3.46 -20.92 -12.00
N THR A 90 4.26 -21.63 -12.79
CA THR A 90 4.02 -21.79 -14.22
C THR A 90 2.83 -22.74 -14.43
N ARG A 91 1.61 -22.27 -14.21
CA ARG A 91 0.41 -22.92 -14.77
C ARG A 91 -0.22 -21.97 -15.78
N ARG A 92 0.02 -22.24 -17.07
CA ARG A 92 -0.66 -21.60 -18.19
C ARG A 92 -2.16 -21.85 -18.06
N SER A 93 -2.88 -20.90 -17.50
CA SER A 93 -4.32 -20.79 -17.70
C SER A 93 -4.53 -19.94 -18.94
N LYS A 94 -4.91 -20.59 -20.05
CA LYS A 94 -5.45 -19.88 -21.22
C LYS A 94 -6.70 -19.15 -20.76
N THR A 95 -6.62 -17.84 -20.61
CA THR A 95 -7.83 -17.00 -20.53
C THR A 95 -7.97 -16.31 -21.87
N HIS A 96 -9.06 -16.68 -22.56
CA HIS A 96 -9.44 -16.16 -23.86
C HIS A 96 -9.52 -14.64 -23.87
N GLY A 97 -9.07 -14.06 -24.99
CA GLY A 97 -9.07 -12.63 -25.22
C GLY A 97 -10.46 -12.01 -25.13
N SER A 98 -10.53 -10.88 -24.44
CA SER A 98 -11.56 -9.88 -24.65
C SER A 98 -10.89 -8.52 -24.76
N GLY A 99 -11.19 -7.83 -25.86
CA GLY A 99 -11.23 -6.38 -26.01
C GLY A 99 -10.01 -5.56 -25.60
N LYS A 100 -9.43 -4.86 -26.59
CA LYS A 100 -8.73 -3.58 -26.38
C LYS A 100 -9.50 -2.74 -25.34
N SER A 101 -9.00 -2.62 -24.13
CA SER A 101 -9.31 -1.47 -23.30
C SER A 101 -8.00 -0.73 -23.08
N ALA A 102 -7.96 0.48 -23.65
CA ALA A 102 -7.07 1.52 -23.19
C ALA A 102 -7.10 1.53 -21.66
N LEU A 103 -5.93 1.77 -21.06
CA LEU A 103 -5.75 1.96 -19.63
C LEU A 103 -7.01 2.61 -19.03
N PRO A 104 -7.65 2.03 -17.99
CA PRO A 104 -8.78 2.66 -17.35
C PRO A 104 -8.35 4.08 -16.94
N ASP A 105 -9.13 5.08 -17.29
CA ASP A 105 -8.90 6.51 -17.00
C ASP A 105 -8.72 6.84 -15.50
N GLN A 106 -8.64 5.83 -14.62
CA GLN A 106 -8.58 5.92 -13.16
C GLN A 106 -7.27 5.38 -12.53
N LEU A 107 -6.13 5.45 -13.23
CA LEU A 107 -4.82 5.20 -12.59
C LEU A 107 -4.29 6.42 -11.82
N MET A 108 -5.11 6.96 -10.91
CA MET A 108 -4.72 8.03 -9.98
C MET A 108 -4.49 7.53 -8.55
N ASP A 109 -4.81 6.26 -8.27
CA ASP A 109 -4.65 5.66 -6.94
C ASP A 109 -3.55 4.58 -6.96
N GLN A 110 -2.57 4.75 -6.07
CA GLN A 110 -1.42 3.86 -5.86
C GLN A 110 -1.85 2.40 -5.62
N ARG A 111 -2.97 2.19 -4.90
CA ARG A 111 -3.49 0.83 -4.62
C ARG A 111 -4.06 0.19 -5.87
N THR A 112 -4.69 0.99 -6.73
CA THR A 112 -5.27 0.54 -7.99
C THR A 112 -4.18 0.19 -9.00
N LEU A 113 -3.13 1.02 -9.10
CA LEU A 113 -1.95 0.71 -9.91
C LEU A 113 -1.23 -0.54 -9.40
N ALA A 114 -0.96 -0.66 -8.10
CA ALA A 114 -0.30 -1.84 -7.53
C ALA A 114 -1.11 -3.13 -7.79
N ARG A 115 -2.45 -3.05 -7.68
CA ARG A 115 -3.34 -4.17 -7.99
C ARG A 115 -3.35 -4.51 -9.49
N PHE A 116 -3.30 -3.51 -10.36
CA PHE A 116 -3.21 -3.69 -11.81
C PHE A 116 -1.88 -4.33 -12.19
N LEU A 117 -0.75 -3.79 -11.71
CA LEU A 117 0.59 -4.33 -11.98
C LEU A 117 0.70 -5.78 -11.50
N ARG A 118 0.10 -6.12 -10.35
CA ARG A 118 0.08 -7.50 -9.84
C ARG A 118 -0.75 -8.47 -10.71
N LYS A 119 -1.83 -7.99 -11.35
CA LYS A 119 -2.70 -8.82 -12.19
C LYS A 119 -2.26 -8.87 -13.66
N SER A 120 -1.48 -7.90 -14.11
CA SER A 120 -1.13 -7.69 -15.52
C SER A 120 0.36 -7.93 -15.80
N MET A 121 0.94 -8.97 -15.19
CA MET A 121 2.37 -9.26 -15.30
C MET A 121 2.83 -9.45 -16.77
N SER A 122 2.01 -10.13 -17.58
CA SER A 122 2.28 -10.34 -19.01
C SER A 122 2.30 -9.05 -19.83
N TRP A 123 1.54 -8.04 -19.41
CA TRP A 123 1.55 -6.74 -20.06
C TRP A 123 2.83 -5.98 -19.72
N ILE A 124 3.28 -6.03 -18.46
CA ILE A 124 4.56 -5.43 -18.01
C ILE A 124 5.74 -6.08 -18.73
N ASP A 125 5.75 -7.41 -18.85
CA ASP A 125 6.80 -8.13 -19.59
C ASP A 125 6.92 -7.64 -21.03
N LYS A 126 5.80 -7.38 -21.70
CA LYS A 126 5.78 -6.83 -23.06
C LYS A 126 6.37 -5.42 -23.12
N GLN A 127 6.04 -4.56 -22.15
CA GLN A 127 6.57 -3.19 -22.09
C GLN A 127 8.07 -3.16 -21.80
N ILE A 128 8.56 -4.03 -20.92
CA ILE A 128 10.01 -4.17 -20.65
C ILE A 128 10.74 -4.68 -21.90
N GLN A 129 10.15 -5.64 -22.60
CA GLN A 129 10.72 -6.17 -23.83
C GLN A 129 10.77 -5.11 -24.94
N GLU A 130 9.69 -4.34 -25.13
CA GLU A 130 9.66 -3.20 -26.06
C GLU A 130 10.70 -2.15 -25.69
N ALA A 131 10.79 -1.73 -24.43
CA ALA A 131 11.82 -0.77 -23.98
C ALA A 131 13.24 -1.28 -24.27
N LYS A 132 13.51 -2.57 -24.02
CA LYS A 132 14.78 -3.21 -24.32
C LYS A 132 15.09 -3.25 -25.82
N GLU A 133 14.09 -3.48 -26.67
CA GLU A 133 14.22 -3.43 -28.13
C GLU A 133 14.54 -2.02 -28.64
N HIS A 134 14.05 -1.00 -27.94
CA HIS A 134 14.40 0.41 -28.16
C HIS A 134 15.72 0.83 -27.50
N GLY A 135 16.42 -0.06 -26.79
CA GLY A 135 17.66 0.24 -26.08
C GLY A 135 17.47 1.05 -24.78
N GLU A 136 16.24 1.14 -24.30
CA GLU A 136 15.86 1.88 -23.11
C GLU A 136 15.59 0.96 -21.91
N ILE A 137 15.86 1.47 -20.72
CA ILE A 137 15.48 0.79 -19.47
C ILE A 137 14.06 1.19 -19.13
N TRP A 138 13.19 0.21 -18.91
CA TRP A 138 11.82 0.49 -18.52
C TRP A 138 11.79 1.33 -17.23
N PRO A 139 11.05 2.45 -17.19
CA PRO A 139 11.05 3.41 -16.09
C PRO A 139 10.71 2.75 -14.75
N GLY A 140 11.52 3.03 -13.73
CA GLY A 140 11.31 2.50 -12.38
C GLY A 140 11.63 1.01 -12.21
N LEU A 141 12.11 0.32 -13.25
CA LEU A 141 12.57 -1.06 -13.15
C LEU A 141 13.92 -1.12 -12.43
N ILE A 142 13.93 -1.75 -11.26
CA ILE A 142 15.12 -1.97 -10.45
C ILE A 142 15.34 -3.48 -10.37
N TYR A 143 16.49 -3.95 -10.81
CA TYR A 143 16.90 -5.34 -10.61
C TYR A 143 17.60 -5.47 -9.26
N VAL A 144 17.14 -6.40 -8.42
CA VAL A 144 17.83 -6.82 -7.18
C VAL A 144 18.11 -8.31 -7.30
N GLY A 145 19.30 -8.64 -7.79
CA GLY A 145 19.64 -10.01 -8.19
C GLY A 145 18.79 -10.45 -9.39
N SER A 146 18.11 -11.60 -9.28
CA SER A 146 17.14 -12.08 -10.27
C SER A 146 15.74 -11.48 -10.09
N SER A 147 15.47 -10.82 -8.97
CA SER A 147 14.15 -10.25 -8.66
C SER A 147 13.99 -8.87 -9.28
N ARG A 148 12.81 -8.64 -9.88
CA ARG A 148 12.42 -7.34 -10.42
C ARG A 148 11.65 -6.56 -9.36
N ARG A 149 12.07 -5.34 -9.11
CA ARG A 149 11.37 -4.35 -8.30
C ARG A 149 10.94 -3.20 -9.18
N PHE A 150 9.82 -2.59 -8.82
CA PHE A 150 9.27 -1.47 -9.56
C PHE A 150 9.09 -0.32 -8.59
N ASP A 151 9.69 0.82 -8.91
CA ASP A 151 9.35 2.09 -8.30
C ASP A 151 8.03 2.60 -8.93
N PRO A 152 6.92 2.60 -8.17
CA PRO A 152 5.63 3.04 -8.70
C PRO A 152 5.63 4.50 -9.15
N HIS A 153 6.44 5.36 -8.54
CA HIS A 153 6.50 6.79 -8.89
C HIS A 153 7.17 6.98 -10.25
N ALA A 154 8.32 6.32 -10.46
CA ALA A 154 9.03 6.39 -11.73
C ALA A 154 8.20 5.80 -12.89
N VAL A 155 7.49 4.69 -12.66
CA VAL A 155 6.55 4.11 -13.64
C VAL A 155 5.44 5.12 -13.99
N LEU A 156 4.80 5.72 -12.98
CA LEU A 156 3.74 6.70 -13.17
C LEU A 156 4.22 7.95 -13.92
N ASP A 157 5.36 8.49 -13.54
CA ASP A 157 5.90 9.70 -14.17
C ASP A 157 6.28 9.46 -15.62
N ALA A 158 6.83 8.29 -15.95
CA ALA A 158 7.11 7.96 -17.33
C ALA A 158 5.84 7.70 -18.15
N MET A 159 4.82 7.06 -17.58
CA MET A 159 3.51 6.92 -18.23
C MET A 159 2.84 8.27 -18.47
N ARG A 160 2.97 9.22 -17.54
CA ARG A 160 2.52 10.61 -17.73
C ARG A 160 3.27 11.29 -18.86
N LYS A 161 4.61 11.16 -18.89
CA LYS A 161 5.46 11.71 -19.96
C LYS A 161 5.11 11.14 -21.34
N GLN A 162 4.88 9.83 -21.44
CA GLN A 162 4.43 9.17 -22.67
C GLN A 162 3.06 9.68 -23.13
N ARG A 163 2.13 9.94 -22.21
CA ARG A 163 0.81 10.51 -22.52
C ARG A 163 0.88 11.96 -23.00
N THR A 164 1.81 12.76 -22.49
CA THR A 164 2.04 14.14 -22.97
C THR A 164 2.84 14.20 -24.28
N ALA A 165 3.52 13.12 -24.64
CA ALA A 165 4.31 13.02 -25.88
C ALA A 165 3.54 12.36 -27.04
N ALA A 166 2.31 11.89 -26.80
CA ALA A 166 1.38 11.32 -27.77
C ALA A 166 0.27 12.33 -28.11
#